data_AF-A0A560C9C6-F1
#
_entry.id   AF-A0A560C9C6-F1
#
_cell.length_a   1.000
_cell.length_b   1.000
_cell.length_c   1.000
_cell.angle_alpha   90.00
_cell.angle_beta   90.00
_cell.angle_gamma   90.00
#
_symmetry.space_group_name_H-M   'P 1'
#
loop_
_entity.id
_entity.type
_entity.pdbx_description
1 polymer ?
#
loop_
_entity_poly.entity_id
_entity_poly.type
_entity_poly.pdbx_seq_one_letter_code
_entity_poly.pdbx_strand_id
1 'polypeptide(L)'
;MPERIVALSRAVSDLATRKMDEIQAVTNTTKILALNALIEAMRAGEAGRGFAVVAQEVKAISERITGIGDELRTQMAVQTDELNTLGNRLVSQLRGGRLADLALNMIDIIDRNLYERSCDVRWWATDRAVVDCAADPSESNRREAAQRLAVILGAYTVYLDLWVVDARGVVLANGRPDRYRRPVGASVASESWFREAMSTRSGTDFAVADIGANDLLDRATVATYATAIRAGGEENGPIIGVLGVFFDWQPQSQGVVDSVRLTDEERARTRCLLVDSRHRVIAASDRRGVLTESFPLRTGGQGQGSYPDDQGRVVGFAVTPGYETYKGLGWFGVIVQNSASHCE
;
A
#
# COMPACT_ATOMS: atom_id res chain seq x y z
N MET A 1 -15.87 -13.26 -6.34
CA MET A 1 -17.27 -13.28 -5.85
C MET A 1 -18.05 -12.01 -6.24
N PRO A 2 -17.58 -10.77 -5.98
CA PRO A 2 -18.34 -9.55 -6.25
C PRO A 2 -18.60 -9.28 -7.74
N GLU A 3 -17.61 -9.57 -8.59
CA GLU A 3 -17.72 -9.44 -10.05
C GLU A 3 -18.80 -10.36 -10.63
N ARG A 4 -18.97 -11.57 -10.07
CA ARG A 4 -20.05 -12.48 -10.45
C ARG A 4 -21.43 -11.95 -10.06
N ILE A 5 -21.54 -11.18 -8.98
CA ILE A 5 -22.81 -10.55 -8.57
C ILE A 5 -23.21 -9.48 -9.59
N VAL A 6 -22.27 -8.60 -9.99
CA VAL A 6 -22.51 -7.59 -11.03
C VAL A 6 -22.86 -8.24 -12.37
N ALA A 7 -22.12 -9.28 -12.77
CA ALA A 7 -22.39 -10.00 -14.01
C ALA A 7 -23.77 -10.69 -14.00
N LEU A 8 -24.15 -11.33 -12.88
CA LEU A 8 -25.45 -11.96 -12.73
C LEU A 8 -26.58 -10.93 -12.73
N SER A 9 -26.39 -9.77 -12.09
CA SER A 9 -27.36 -8.67 -12.10
C SER A 9 -27.66 -8.20 -13.54
N ARG A 10 -26.62 -8.01 -14.35
CA ARG A 10 -26.77 -7.68 -15.79
C ARG A 10 -27.54 -8.78 -16.53
N ALA A 11 -27.15 -10.04 -16.35
CA ALA A 11 -27.80 -11.17 -17.02
C ALA A 11 -29.29 -11.31 -16.65
N VAL A 12 -29.65 -11.05 -15.38
CA VAL A 12 -31.04 -11.05 -14.91
C VAL A 12 -31.83 -9.91 -15.55
N SER A 13 -31.24 -8.72 -15.66
CA SER A 13 -31.86 -7.58 -16.34
C SER A 13 -32.12 -7.87 -17.82
N ASP A 14 -31.13 -8.38 -18.53
CA ASP A 14 -31.24 -8.73 -19.95
C ASP A 14 -32.30 -9.82 -20.19
N LEU A 15 -32.40 -10.79 -19.30
CA LEU A 15 -33.43 -11.82 -19.36
C LEU A 15 -34.83 -11.22 -19.15
N ALA A 16 -34.98 -10.35 -18.15
CA ALA A 16 -36.26 -9.77 -17.83
C ALA A 16 -36.77 -8.82 -18.92
N THR A 17 -35.91 -7.97 -19.48
CA THR A 17 -36.25 -7.11 -20.61
C THR A 17 -36.75 -7.94 -21.79
N ARG A 18 -36.05 -9.04 -22.14
CA ARG A 18 -36.50 -9.94 -23.22
C ARG A 18 -37.86 -10.57 -22.94
N LYS A 19 -38.12 -11.01 -21.70
CA LYS A 19 -39.42 -11.59 -21.34
C LYS A 19 -40.55 -10.58 -21.32
N MET A 20 -40.27 -9.32 -20.96
CA MET A 20 -41.24 -8.24 -21.09
C MET A 20 -41.61 -7.97 -22.54
N ASP A 21 -40.63 -7.99 -23.45
CA ASP A 21 -40.88 -7.78 -24.87
C ASP A 21 -41.73 -8.92 -25.47
N GLU A 22 -41.49 -10.16 -25.06
CA GLU A 22 -42.33 -11.31 -25.40
C GLU A 22 -43.78 -11.13 -24.87
N ILE A 23 -43.96 -10.74 -23.60
CA ILE A 23 -45.28 -10.49 -23.01
C ILE A 23 -46.00 -9.36 -23.74
N GLN A 24 -45.30 -8.29 -24.11
CA GLN A 24 -45.89 -7.17 -24.84
C GLN A 24 -46.35 -7.60 -26.23
N ALA A 25 -45.56 -8.44 -26.93
CA ALA A 25 -45.94 -8.97 -28.23
C ALA A 25 -47.21 -9.85 -28.15
N VAL A 26 -47.31 -10.73 -27.14
CA VAL A 26 -48.49 -11.56 -26.91
C VAL A 26 -49.71 -10.71 -26.55
N THR A 27 -49.54 -9.72 -25.68
CA THR A 27 -50.60 -8.80 -25.25
C THR A 27 -51.14 -7.98 -26.42
N ASN A 28 -50.26 -7.46 -27.28
CA ASN A 28 -50.65 -6.73 -28.49
C ASN A 28 -51.42 -7.62 -29.47
N THR A 29 -50.97 -8.86 -29.67
CA THR A 29 -51.66 -9.84 -30.52
C THR A 29 -53.06 -10.15 -29.98
N THR A 30 -53.17 -10.36 -28.66
CA THR A 30 -54.46 -10.60 -27.98
C THR A 30 -55.40 -9.39 -28.12
N LYS A 31 -54.86 -8.17 -27.99
CA LYS A 31 -55.63 -6.93 -28.20
C LYS A 31 -56.20 -6.83 -29.62
N ILE A 32 -55.41 -7.19 -30.63
CA ILE A 32 -55.84 -7.19 -32.04
C ILE A 32 -56.91 -8.28 -32.26
N LEU A 33 -56.72 -9.48 -31.72
CA LEU A 33 -57.70 -10.56 -31.81
C LEU A 33 -59.04 -10.17 -31.17
N ALA A 34 -59.01 -9.54 -30.00
CA ALA A 34 -60.20 -9.03 -29.31
C ALA A 34 -60.89 -7.93 -30.13
N LEU A 35 -60.12 -7.03 -30.76
CA LEU A 35 -60.67 -6.01 -31.65
C LEU A 35 -61.36 -6.63 -32.88
N ASN A 36 -60.73 -7.61 -33.51
CA ASN A 36 -61.30 -8.33 -34.66
C ASN A 36 -62.59 -9.07 -34.27
N ALA A 37 -62.60 -9.74 -33.11
CA ALA A 37 -63.79 -10.39 -32.58
C ALA A 37 -64.93 -9.39 -32.28
N LEU A 38 -64.60 -8.20 -31.77
CA LEU A 38 -65.57 -7.14 -31.53
C LEU A 38 -66.19 -6.62 -32.84
N ILE A 39 -65.37 -6.44 -33.88
CA ILE A 39 -65.84 -6.04 -35.23
C ILE A 39 -66.82 -7.08 -35.78
N GLU A 40 -66.47 -8.36 -35.71
CA GLU A 40 -67.32 -9.42 -36.25
C GLU A 40 -68.61 -9.61 -35.44
N ALA A 41 -68.53 -9.44 -34.12
CA ALA A 41 -69.70 -9.42 -33.24
C ALA A 41 -70.67 -8.27 -33.57
N MET A 42 -70.16 -7.07 -33.89
CA MET A 42 -70.99 -5.96 -34.38
C MET A 42 -71.63 -6.28 -35.74
N ARG A 43 -70.90 -6.97 -36.61
CA ARG A 43 -71.37 -7.40 -37.94
C ARG A 43 -72.52 -8.40 -37.86
N ALA A 44 -72.50 -9.29 -36.87
CA ALA A 44 -73.54 -10.28 -36.61
C ALA A 44 -74.81 -9.71 -35.95
N GLY A 45 -74.84 -8.42 -35.61
CA GLY A 45 -76.01 -7.75 -35.04
C GLY A 45 -76.45 -8.34 -33.69
N GLU A 46 -77.76 -8.63 -33.53
CA GLU A 46 -78.33 -9.19 -32.30
C GLU A 46 -77.70 -10.55 -31.92
N ALA A 47 -77.30 -11.37 -32.89
CA ALA A 47 -76.69 -12.68 -32.64
C ALA A 47 -75.26 -12.57 -32.06
N GLY A 48 -74.57 -11.45 -32.29
CA GLY A 48 -73.20 -11.21 -31.83
C GLY A 48 -73.09 -10.54 -30.45
N ARG A 49 -74.20 -10.15 -29.82
CA ARG A 49 -74.21 -9.32 -28.61
C ARG A 49 -73.40 -9.92 -27.45
N GLY A 50 -73.54 -11.22 -27.21
CA GLY A 50 -72.77 -11.93 -26.17
C GLY A 50 -71.27 -11.98 -26.47
N PHE A 51 -70.90 -12.20 -27.74
CA PHE A 51 -69.50 -12.18 -28.17
C PHE A 51 -68.86 -10.79 -28.08
N ALA A 52 -69.63 -9.73 -28.33
CA ALA A 52 -69.15 -8.35 -28.19
C ALA A 52 -68.71 -8.02 -26.76
N VAL A 53 -69.46 -8.50 -25.75
CA VAL A 53 -69.12 -8.31 -24.32
C VAL A 53 -67.81 -9.02 -23.98
N VAL A 54 -67.65 -10.28 -24.41
CA VAL A 54 -66.41 -11.05 -24.18
C VAL A 54 -65.22 -10.37 -24.85
N ALA A 55 -65.38 -9.91 -26.10
CA ALA A 55 -64.32 -9.23 -26.83
C ALA A 55 -63.89 -7.91 -26.15
N GLN A 56 -64.83 -7.14 -25.61
CA GLN A 56 -64.50 -5.95 -24.82
C GLN A 56 -63.74 -6.28 -23.53
N GLU A 57 -64.13 -7.34 -22.83
CA GLU A 57 -63.45 -7.78 -21.61
C GLU A 57 -62.00 -8.21 -21.90
N VAL A 58 -61.78 -8.99 -22.98
CA VAL A 58 -60.43 -9.41 -23.40
C VAL A 58 -59.57 -8.20 -23.80
N LYS A 59 -60.16 -7.20 -24.46
CA LYS A 59 -59.46 -5.94 -24.78
C LYS A 59 -59.05 -5.19 -23.52
N ALA A 60 -59.97 -5.05 -22.55
CA ALA A 60 -59.69 -4.37 -21.28
C ALA A 60 -58.60 -5.09 -20.48
N ILE A 61 -58.63 -6.43 -20.45
CA ILE A 61 -57.57 -7.25 -19.84
C ILE A 61 -56.22 -6.98 -20.53
N SER A 62 -56.19 -6.96 -21.87
CA SER A 62 -54.95 -6.71 -22.62
C SER A 62 -54.37 -5.30 -22.35
N GLU A 63 -55.22 -4.29 -22.22
CA GLU A 63 -54.80 -2.93 -21.84
C GLU A 63 -54.25 -2.88 -20.42
N ARG A 64 -54.88 -3.60 -19.48
CA ARG A 64 -54.38 -3.73 -18.10
C ARG A 64 -53.05 -4.46 -18.04
N ILE A 65 -52.85 -5.53 -18.81
CA ILE A 65 -51.56 -6.25 -18.90
C ILE A 65 -50.48 -5.33 -19.45
N THR A 66 -50.79 -4.51 -20.46
CA THR A 66 -49.83 -3.53 -21.02
C THR A 66 -49.40 -2.53 -19.94
N GLY A 67 -50.35 -1.96 -19.19
CA GLY A 67 -50.03 -1.02 -18.09
C GLY A 67 -49.15 -1.66 -17.01
N ILE A 68 -49.48 -2.89 -16.57
CA ILE A 68 -48.66 -3.64 -15.62
C ILE A 68 -47.26 -3.91 -16.19
N GLY A 69 -47.17 -4.25 -17.48
CA GLY A 69 -45.91 -4.49 -18.17
C GLY A 69 -45.00 -3.26 -18.20
N ASP A 70 -45.56 -2.08 -18.47
CA ASP A 70 -44.81 -0.81 -18.52
C ASP A 70 -44.35 -0.36 -17.12
N GLU A 71 -45.21 -0.51 -16.10
CA GLU A 71 -44.84 -0.28 -14.69
C GLU A 71 -43.69 -1.20 -14.26
N LEU A 72 -43.82 -2.49 -14.55
CA LEU A 72 -42.80 -3.47 -14.22
C LEU A 72 -41.48 -3.15 -14.94
N ARG A 73 -41.52 -2.77 -16.23
CA ARG A 73 -40.31 -2.38 -16.99
C ARG A 73 -39.60 -1.20 -16.34
N THR A 74 -40.35 -0.18 -15.94
CA THR A 74 -39.82 1.02 -15.29
C THR A 74 -39.19 0.68 -13.94
N GLN A 75 -39.89 -0.08 -13.09
CA GLN A 75 -39.37 -0.50 -11.79
C GLN A 75 -38.12 -1.38 -11.91
N MET A 76 -38.10 -2.30 -12.88
CA MET A 76 -36.95 -3.16 -13.13
C MET A 76 -35.73 -2.40 -13.61
N ALA A 77 -35.92 -1.38 -14.46
CA ALA A 77 -34.82 -0.53 -14.92
C ALA A 77 -34.18 0.22 -13.73
N VAL A 78 -35.00 0.83 -12.86
CA VAL A 78 -34.52 1.53 -11.66
C VAL A 78 -33.77 0.58 -10.73
N GLN A 79 -34.35 -0.57 -10.39
CA GLN A 79 -33.71 -1.54 -9.49
C GLN A 79 -32.41 -2.11 -10.06
N THR A 80 -32.34 -2.34 -11.38
CA THR A 80 -31.11 -2.82 -12.02
C THR A 80 -30.01 -1.76 -11.96
N ASP A 81 -30.34 -0.50 -12.21
CA ASP A 81 -29.37 0.60 -12.15
C ASP A 81 -28.81 0.79 -10.73
N GLU A 82 -29.68 0.72 -9.71
CA GLU A 82 -29.27 0.72 -8.31
C GLU A 82 -28.36 -0.45 -7.97
N LEU A 83 -28.72 -1.68 -8.39
CA LEU A 83 -27.91 -2.88 -8.17
C LEU A 83 -26.54 -2.80 -8.86
N ASN A 84 -26.48 -2.29 -10.09
CA ASN A 84 -25.22 -2.09 -10.81
C ASN A 84 -24.33 -1.08 -10.10
N THR A 85 -24.90 0.05 -9.67
CA THR A 85 -24.18 1.09 -8.94
C THR A 85 -23.64 0.56 -7.60
N LEU A 86 -24.47 -0.16 -6.84
CA LEU A 86 -24.08 -0.76 -5.57
C LEU A 86 -23.00 -1.84 -5.78
N GLY A 87 -23.18 -2.71 -6.76
CA GLY A 87 -22.23 -3.77 -7.08
C GLY A 87 -20.87 -3.22 -7.50
N ASN A 88 -20.83 -2.18 -8.33
CA ASN A 88 -19.58 -1.52 -8.72
C ASN A 88 -18.88 -0.86 -7.52
N ARG A 89 -19.63 -0.21 -6.63
CA ARG A 89 -19.08 0.37 -5.39
C ARG A 89 -18.49 -0.71 -4.49
N LEU A 90 -19.19 -1.83 -4.30
CA LEU A 90 -18.71 -2.96 -3.50
C LEU A 90 -17.41 -3.57 -4.07
N VAL A 91 -17.35 -3.77 -5.40
CA VAL A 91 -16.12 -4.25 -6.06
C VAL A 91 -14.97 -3.29 -5.82
N SER A 92 -15.19 -1.98 -6.01
CA SER A 92 -14.16 -0.95 -5.80
C SER A 92 -13.69 -0.90 -4.34
N GLN A 93 -14.61 -0.95 -3.38
CA GLN A 93 -14.29 -0.94 -1.95
C GLN A 93 -13.49 -2.18 -1.53
N LEU A 94 -13.88 -3.37 -2.00
CA LEU A 94 -13.18 -4.61 -1.67
C LEU A 94 -11.78 -4.64 -2.28
N ARG A 95 -11.62 -4.20 -3.53
CA ARG A 95 -10.30 -4.08 -4.17
C ARG A 95 -9.42 -3.08 -3.42
N GLY A 96 -9.93 -1.87 -3.18
CA GLY A 96 -9.22 -0.81 -2.47
C GLY A 96 -8.83 -1.21 -1.05
N GLY A 97 -9.76 -1.79 -0.29
CA GLY A 97 -9.52 -2.31 1.06
C GLY A 97 -8.42 -3.37 1.08
N ARG A 98 -8.46 -4.35 0.16
CA ARG A 98 -7.42 -5.38 0.07
C ARG A 98 -6.04 -4.78 -0.20
N LEU A 99 -5.93 -3.79 -1.09
CA LEU A 99 -4.65 -3.14 -1.38
C LEU A 99 -4.15 -2.32 -0.19
N ALA A 100 -5.05 -1.65 0.54
CA ALA A 100 -4.71 -0.94 1.76
C ALA A 100 -4.20 -1.90 2.86
N ASP A 101 -4.81 -3.07 3.01
CA ASP A 101 -4.38 -4.10 3.97
C ASP A 101 -3.02 -4.69 3.59
N LEU A 102 -2.79 -4.96 2.30
CA LEU A 102 -1.49 -5.42 1.81
C LEU A 102 -0.41 -4.33 2.00
N ALA A 103 -0.74 -3.06 1.79
CA ALA A 103 0.15 -1.94 2.05
C ALA A 103 0.51 -1.81 3.54
N LEU A 104 -0.47 -2.00 4.43
CA LEU A 104 -0.25 -2.02 5.88
C LEU A 104 0.69 -3.15 6.30
N ASN A 105 0.45 -4.37 5.82
CA ASN A 105 1.32 -5.51 6.11
C ASN A 105 2.76 -5.26 5.63
N MET A 106 2.91 -4.65 4.45
CA MET A 106 4.21 -4.32 3.88
C MET A 106 4.99 -3.32 4.75
N ILE A 107 4.34 -2.22 5.20
CA ILE A 107 5.00 -1.20 6.00
C ILE A 107 5.23 -1.63 7.46
N ASP A 108 4.35 -2.46 8.04
CA ASP A 108 4.53 -3.04 9.38
C ASP A 108 5.78 -3.94 9.45
N ILE A 109 6.03 -4.74 8.41
CA ILE A 109 7.27 -5.54 8.35
C ILE A 109 8.51 -4.64 8.38
N ILE A 110 8.49 -3.49 7.71
CA ILE A 110 9.61 -2.54 7.73
C ILE A 110 9.80 -1.96 9.14
N ASP A 111 8.74 -1.49 9.79
CA ASP A 111 8.83 -0.93 11.14
C ASP A 111 9.42 -1.93 12.14
N ARG A 112 9.00 -3.19 12.09
CA ARG A 112 9.55 -4.24 12.96
C ARG A 112 11.03 -4.52 12.70
N ASN A 113 11.43 -4.58 11.43
CA ASN A 113 12.85 -4.76 11.07
C ASN A 113 13.71 -3.58 11.51
N LEU A 114 13.17 -2.37 11.47
CA LEU A 114 13.83 -1.13 11.82
C LEU A 114 13.87 -0.87 13.33
N TYR A 115 12.87 -1.34 14.08
CA TYR A 115 12.83 -1.27 15.54
C TYR A 115 14.10 -1.85 16.17
N GLU A 116 14.50 -3.05 15.76
CA GLU A 116 15.68 -3.73 16.29
C GLU A 116 16.95 -2.87 16.14
N ARG A 117 17.07 -2.11 15.05
CA ARG A 117 18.25 -1.27 14.77
C ARG A 117 18.40 -0.13 15.78
N SER A 118 17.27 0.39 16.30
CA SER A 118 17.28 1.37 17.38
C SER A 118 17.81 0.79 18.70
N CYS A 119 17.57 -0.49 18.96
CA CYS A 119 18.09 -1.19 20.14
C CYS A 119 19.57 -1.52 19.95
N ASP A 120 19.94 -2.04 18.78
CA ASP A 120 21.30 -2.42 18.40
C ASP A 120 22.28 -1.24 18.60
N VAL A 121 21.96 -0.06 18.03
CA VAL A 121 22.85 1.10 18.11
C VAL A 121 23.06 1.61 19.55
N ARG A 122 22.01 1.60 20.37
CA ARG A 122 22.07 2.02 21.78
C ARG A 122 22.88 1.04 22.62
N TRP A 123 22.68 -0.25 22.41
CA TRP A 123 23.42 -1.28 23.11
C TRP A 123 24.92 -1.25 22.75
N TRP A 124 25.25 -1.21 21.46
CA TRP A 124 26.65 -1.23 21.02
C TRP A 124 27.41 0.06 21.35
N ALA A 125 26.72 1.19 21.53
CA ALA A 125 27.36 2.43 21.99
C ALA A 125 27.90 2.32 23.43
N THR A 126 27.45 1.33 24.21
CA THR A 126 27.96 1.03 25.55
C THR A 126 29.07 -0.02 25.57
N ASP A 127 29.41 -0.60 24.42
CA ASP A 127 30.46 -1.62 24.35
C ASP A 127 31.81 -1.00 24.72
N ARG A 128 32.55 -1.69 25.60
CA ARG A 128 33.80 -1.18 26.15
C ARG A 128 34.82 -0.79 25.07
N ALA A 129 34.96 -1.57 24.01
CA ALA A 129 35.93 -1.27 22.96
C ALA A 129 35.52 0.01 22.17
N VAL A 130 34.22 0.24 22.01
CA VAL A 130 33.67 1.45 21.39
C VAL A 130 33.90 2.66 22.27
N VAL A 131 33.61 2.54 23.58
CA VAL A 131 33.80 3.62 24.57
C VAL A 131 35.28 3.98 24.73
N ASP A 132 36.16 2.99 24.91
CA ASP A 132 37.60 3.19 25.11
C ASP A 132 38.24 3.84 23.87
N CYS A 133 37.78 3.48 22.66
CA CYS A 133 38.23 4.11 21.40
C CYS A 133 37.78 5.56 21.27
N ALA A 134 36.54 5.89 21.65
CA ALA A 134 36.05 7.27 21.62
C ALA A 134 36.73 8.15 22.70
N ALA A 135 37.01 7.59 23.88
CA ALA A 135 37.64 8.30 24.99
C ALA A 135 39.14 8.55 24.76
N ASP A 136 39.87 7.53 24.28
CA ASP A 136 41.28 7.61 23.93
C ASP A 136 41.53 6.91 22.57
N PRO A 137 41.57 7.67 21.46
CA PRO A 137 41.67 7.11 20.12
C PRO A 137 43.10 6.70 19.76
N SER A 138 43.79 6.00 20.66
CA SER A 138 45.09 5.38 20.43
C SER A 138 44.99 4.29 19.34
N GLU A 139 46.12 3.98 18.69
CA GLU A 139 46.17 2.93 17.66
C GLU A 139 45.70 1.57 18.20
N SER A 140 45.99 1.29 19.48
CA SER A 140 45.54 0.05 20.13
C SER A 140 44.01 0.02 20.27
N ASN A 141 43.40 1.10 20.79
CA ASN A 141 41.96 1.15 21.02
C ASN A 141 41.17 1.18 19.71
N ARG A 142 41.68 1.86 18.66
CA ARG A 142 41.07 1.82 17.32
C ARG A 142 41.04 0.42 16.74
N ARG A 143 42.14 -0.32 16.87
CA ARG A 143 42.24 -1.71 16.39
C ARG A 143 41.32 -2.63 17.17
N GLU A 144 41.24 -2.47 18.49
CA GLU A 144 40.34 -3.27 19.34
C GLU A 144 38.87 -2.99 19.02
N ALA A 145 38.49 -1.71 18.86
CA ALA A 145 37.17 -1.33 18.38
C ALA A 145 36.84 -1.95 17.02
N ALA A 146 37.75 -1.85 16.04
CA ALA A 146 37.54 -2.43 14.72
C ALA A 146 37.32 -3.97 14.78
N GLN A 147 38.12 -4.68 15.58
CA GLN A 147 37.96 -6.12 15.80
C GLN A 147 36.61 -6.45 16.47
N ARG A 148 36.20 -5.67 17.46
CA ARG A 148 34.94 -5.87 18.15
C ARG A 148 33.73 -5.62 17.23
N LEU A 149 33.76 -4.55 16.46
CA LEU A 149 32.75 -4.24 15.45
C LEU A 149 32.69 -5.32 14.36
N ALA A 150 33.83 -5.90 13.96
CA ALA A 150 33.88 -7.02 13.03
C ALA A 150 33.17 -8.27 13.58
N VAL A 151 33.35 -8.59 14.87
CA VAL A 151 32.62 -9.69 15.54
C VAL A 151 31.11 -9.44 15.51
N ILE A 152 30.67 -8.23 15.83
CA ILE A 152 29.26 -7.83 15.74
C ILE A 152 28.73 -8.04 14.31
N LEU A 153 29.46 -7.56 13.30
CA LEU A 153 29.08 -7.70 11.89
C LEU A 153 29.09 -9.13 11.36
N GLY A 154 29.80 -10.05 12.03
CA GLY A 154 29.76 -11.48 11.76
C GLY A 154 28.47 -12.15 12.26
N ALA A 155 27.90 -11.64 13.37
CA ALA A 155 26.64 -12.13 13.92
C ALA A 155 25.41 -11.42 13.31
N TYR A 156 25.53 -10.13 12.99
CA TYR A 156 24.45 -9.28 12.46
C TYR A 156 24.75 -8.91 11.00
N THR A 157 24.46 -9.85 10.09
CA THR A 157 24.86 -9.77 8.68
C THR A 157 24.10 -8.72 7.86
N VAL A 158 23.02 -8.16 8.40
CA VAL A 158 22.16 -7.16 7.75
C VAL A 158 22.79 -5.75 7.70
N TYR A 159 23.89 -5.54 8.41
CA TYR A 159 24.62 -4.27 8.40
C TYR A 159 25.75 -4.28 7.38
N LEU A 160 25.93 -3.15 6.70
CA LEU A 160 27.09 -2.90 5.87
C LEU A 160 28.32 -2.65 6.73
N ASP A 161 28.23 -1.74 7.69
CA ASP A 161 29.34 -1.35 8.56
C ASP A 161 28.85 -0.66 9.85
N LEU A 162 29.75 -0.48 10.81
CA LEU A 162 29.53 0.32 12.03
C LEU A 162 30.73 1.24 12.20
N TRP A 163 30.51 2.50 12.58
CA TRP A 163 31.57 3.51 12.72
C TRP A 163 31.59 4.12 14.12
N VAL A 164 32.77 4.12 14.74
CA VAL A 164 33.06 4.96 15.92
C VAL A 164 33.52 6.31 15.42
N VAL A 165 32.87 7.38 15.86
CA VAL A 165 33.14 8.76 15.44
C VAL A 165 33.47 9.61 16.66
N ASP A 166 34.49 10.45 16.58
CA ASP A 166 34.82 11.39 17.66
C ASP A 166 33.78 12.53 17.78
N ALA A 167 33.82 13.28 18.88
CA ALA A 167 32.91 14.40 19.12
C ALA A 167 33.01 15.53 18.07
N ARG A 168 34.04 15.55 17.22
CA ARG A 168 34.22 16.51 16.12
C ARG A 168 33.69 15.97 14.79
N GLY A 169 33.21 14.73 14.75
CA GLY A 169 32.70 14.10 13.55
C GLY A 169 33.76 13.41 12.70
N VAL A 170 34.91 13.04 13.25
CA VAL A 170 35.94 12.26 12.52
C VAL A 170 35.78 10.77 12.83
N VAL A 171 35.71 9.94 11.80
CA VAL A 171 35.61 8.48 11.96
C VAL A 171 36.94 7.92 12.49
N LEU A 172 36.89 7.30 13.67
CA LEU A 172 38.04 6.72 14.37
C LEU A 172 38.30 5.27 13.99
N ALA A 173 37.24 4.47 13.85
CA ALA A 173 37.31 3.04 13.54
C ALA A 173 36.03 2.60 12.82
N ASN A 174 36.16 1.56 11.99
CA ASN A 174 35.03 0.86 11.39
C ASN A 174 35.15 -0.66 11.52
N GLY A 175 34.05 -1.39 11.34
CA GLY A 175 33.99 -2.83 11.53
C GLY A 175 34.42 -3.68 10.34
N ARG A 176 34.50 -3.10 9.13
CA ARG A 176 35.01 -3.78 7.93
C ARG A 176 36.10 -2.98 7.21
N PRO A 177 37.25 -2.70 7.86
CA PRO A 177 38.33 -1.91 7.27
C PRO A 177 38.89 -2.53 5.97
N ASP A 178 38.84 -3.86 5.83
CA ASP A 178 39.30 -4.55 4.61
C ASP A 178 38.40 -4.27 3.39
N ARG A 179 37.10 -4.09 3.62
CA ARG A 179 36.10 -3.79 2.58
C ARG A 179 35.95 -2.28 2.36
N TYR A 180 35.77 -1.53 3.44
CA TYR A 180 35.58 -0.09 3.42
C TYR A 180 36.79 0.59 4.06
N ARG A 181 37.76 0.98 3.22
CA ARG A 181 39.01 1.64 3.66
C ARG A 181 38.90 3.15 3.83
N ARG A 182 37.92 3.76 3.15
CA ARG A 182 37.72 5.21 3.09
C ARG A 182 37.07 5.84 4.33
N PRO A 183 36.24 5.15 5.15
CA PRO A 183 35.60 5.76 6.31
C PRO A 183 36.58 6.33 7.33
N VAL A 184 37.60 5.58 7.76
CA VAL A 184 38.53 6.01 8.81
C VAL A 184 39.25 7.29 8.40
N GLY A 185 39.16 8.31 9.24
CA GLY A 185 39.71 9.65 9.00
C GLY A 185 38.80 10.59 8.20
N ALA A 186 37.70 10.10 7.62
CA ALA A 186 36.71 10.96 6.98
C ALA A 186 35.93 11.78 8.02
N SER A 187 35.47 12.96 7.61
CA SER A 187 34.57 13.78 8.42
C SER A 187 33.11 13.54 8.02
N VAL A 188 32.27 13.32 9.03
CA VAL A 188 30.81 13.17 8.95
C VAL A 188 30.09 14.26 9.76
N ALA A 189 30.79 15.34 10.14
CA ALA A 189 30.26 16.38 11.02
C ALA A 189 29.02 17.11 10.43
N SER A 190 28.90 17.15 9.10
CA SER A 190 27.76 17.74 8.40
C SER A 190 26.53 16.83 8.33
N GLU A 191 26.72 15.52 8.51
CA GLU A 191 25.66 14.53 8.38
C GLU A 191 24.56 14.76 9.43
N SER A 192 23.30 14.59 9.02
CA SER A 192 22.16 14.82 9.93
C SER A 192 22.15 13.82 11.08
N TRP A 193 22.38 12.53 10.80
CA TRP A 193 22.43 11.49 11.83
C TRP A 193 23.50 11.75 12.89
N PHE A 194 24.64 12.32 12.51
CA PHE A 194 25.71 12.66 13.45
C PHE A 194 25.29 13.84 14.35
N ARG A 195 24.80 14.94 13.75
CA ARG A 195 24.36 16.12 14.48
C ARG A 195 23.20 15.82 15.43
N GLU A 196 22.25 15.00 14.98
CA GLU A 196 21.11 14.57 15.78
C GLU A 196 21.56 13.64 16.92
N ALA A 197 22.48 12.69 16.66
CA ALA A 197 23.05 11.84 17.71
C ALA A 197 23.79 12.65 18.78
N MET A 198 24.55 13.68 18.39
CA MET A 198 25.20 14.62 19.32
C MET A 198 24.21 15.47 20.14
N SER A 199 22.94 15.52 19.75
CA SER A 199 21.87 16.25 20.46
C SER A 199 21.03 15.38 21.39
N THR A 200 21.30 14.07 21.44
CA THR A 200 20.59 13.12 22.31
C THR A 200 20.80 13.45 23.79
N ARG A 201 19.76 13.23 24.61
CA ARG A 201 19.76 13.62 26.03
C ARG A 201 20.27 12.50 26.94
N SER A 202 19.98 11.25 26.59
CA SER A 202 20.44 10.06 27.31
C SER A 202 21.01 9.01 26.33
N GLY A 203 21.60 7.95 26.86
CA GLY A 203 22.00 6.75 26.10
C GLY A 203 20.81 5.91 25.63
N THR A 204 19.61 6.20 26.12
CA THR A 204 18.35 5.59 25.66
C THR A 204 17.77 6.31 24.43
N ASP A 205 18.29 7.47 24.06
CA ASP A 205 17.92 8.18 22.83
C ASP A 205 18.74 7.68 21.62
N PHE A 206 18.25 7.95 20.41
CA PHE A 206 18.94 7.68 19.15
C PHE A 206 18.44 8.63 18.05
N ALA A 207 19.21 8.71 16.98
CA ALA A 207 18.90 9.45 15.76
C ALA A 207 18.76 8.48 14.58
N VAL A 208 17.92 8.87 13.61
CA VAL A 208 17.69 8.10 12.38
C VAL A 208 17.73 9.05 11.20
N ALA A 209 18.61 8.79 10.24
CA ALA A 209 18.53 9.47 8.95
C ALA A 209 17.57 8.73 8.02
N ASP A 210 16.94 9.51 7.14
CA ASP A 210 16.16 8.96 6.03
C ASP A 210 17.06 8.15 5.08
N ILE A 211 16.44 7.36 4.20
CA ILE A 211 17.17 6.51 3.27
C ILE A 211 17.98 7.36 2.29
N GLY A 212 19.27 7.03 2.17
CA GLY A 212 20.21 7.73 1.31
C GLY A 212 21.35 6.85 0.82
N ALA A 213 22.02 7.30 -0.24
CA ALA A 213 23.24 6.68 -0.72
C ALA A 213 24.44 7.17 0.12
N ASN A 214 25.30 6.26 0.57
CA ASN A 214 26.48 6.59 1.36
C ASN A 214 27.76 6.45 0.52
N ASP A 215 28.44 7.57 0.25
CA ASP A 215 29.62 7.62 -0.63
C ASP A 215 30.84 6.86 -0.09
N LEU A 216 30.93 6.66 1.23
CA LEU A 216 32.01 5.93 1.91
C LEU A 216 31.73 4.42 1.99
N LEU A 217 30.49 4.00 1.70
CA LEU A 217 30.04 2.60 1.59
C LEU A 217 29.68 2.26 0.13
N ASP A 218 30.52 2.69 -0.81
CA ASP A 218 30.38 2.40 -2.25
C ASP A 218 29.04 2.84 -2.86
N ARG A 219 28.49 3.95 -2.37
CA ARG A 219 27.18 4.50 -2.76
C ARG A 219 26.02 3.53 -2.49
N ALA A 220 26.19 2.58 -1.57
CA ALA A 220 25.13 1.70 -1.13
C ALA A 220 23.99 2.51 -0.50
N THR A 221 22.76 2.02 -0.67
CA THR A 221 21.58 2.63 -0.05
C THR A 221 21.46 2.14 1.38
N VAL A 222 21.39 3.06 2.35
CA VAL A 222 21.44 2.72 3.77
C VAL A 222 20.32 3.36 4.56
N ALA A 223 19.85 2.64 5.58
CA ALA A 223 19.16 3.24 6.71
C ALA A 223 20.20 3.46 7.82
N THR A 224 20.43 4.71 8.21
CA THR A 224 21.48 5.05 9.18
C THR A 224 20.87 5.32 10.54
N TYR A 225 21.29 4.56 11.53
CA TYR A 225 20.97 4.78 12.94
C TYR A 225 22.21 5.26 13.65
N ALA A 226 22.05 6.19 14.58
CA ALA A 226 23.16 6.71 15.34
C ALA A 226 22.76 7.03 16.78
N THR A 227 23.71 6.97 17.69
CA THR A 227 23.53 7.49 19.05
C THR A 227 24.85 7.98 19.62
N ALA A 228 24.77 8.81 20.65
CA ALA A 228 25.94 9.30 21.36
C ALA A 228 26.65 8.17 22.11
N ILE A 229 27.96 8.10 21.95
CA ILE A 229 28.84 7.35 22.86
C ILE A 229 29.10 8.25 24.06
N ARG A 230 28.82 7.74 25.25
CA ARG A 230 28.94 8.47 26.52
C ARG A 230 30.09 7.94 27.35
N ALA A 231 30.73 8.84 28.10
CA ALA A 231 31.87 8.47 28.93
C ALA A 231 31.51 7.33 29.90
N GLY A 232 32.40 6.34 29.99
CA GLY A 232 32.20 5.14 30.81
C GLY A 232 31.07 4.21 30.34
N GLY A 233 30.43 4.48 29.20
CA GLY A 233 29.21 3.77 28.77
C GLY A 233 27.99 4.12 29.62
N GLU A 234 28.05 5.20 30.41
CA GLU A 234 26.97 5.59 31.32
C GLU A 234 25.82 6.26 30.56
N GLU A 235 24.57 5.91 30.90
CA GLU A 235 23.38 6.43 30.21
C GLU A 235 23.31 7.97 30.21
N ASN A 236 23.70 8.61 31.32
CA ASN A 236 23.67 10.07 31.46
C ASN A 236 25.07 10.70 31.45
N GLY A 237 26.09 9.94 31.02
CA GLY A 237 27.46 10.44 30.92
C GLY A 237 27.61 11.53 29.85
N PRO A 238 28.68 12.34 29.92
CA PRO A 238 28.99 13.31 28.87
C PRO A 238 29.24 12.61 27.54
N ILE A 239 28.80 13.24 26.45
CA ILE A 239 29.00 12.75 25.09
C ILE A 239 30.48 12.88 24.71
N ILE A 240 31.09 11.77 24.27
CA ILE A 240 32.49 11.70 23.86
C ILE A 240 32.66 11.30 22.38
N GLY A 241 31.58 10.87 21.74
CA GLY A 241 31.56 10.49 20.33
C GLY A 241 30.18 10.05 19.87
N VAL A 242 30.11 9.46 18.69
CA VAL A 242 28.89 8.89 18.11
C VAL A 242 29.19 7.50 17.56
N LEU A 243 28.29 6.55 17.79
CA LEU A 243 28.26 5.29 17.08
C LEU A 243 27.24 5.41 15.95
N GLY A 244 27.68 5.24 14.70
CA GLY A 244 26.82 5.12 13.53
C GLY A 244 26.75 3.67 13.07
N VAL A 245 25.54 3.19 12.76
CA VAL A 245 25.32 1.85 12.20
C VAL A 245 24.57 1.95 10.87
N PHE A 246 25.05 1.23 9.86
CA PHE A 246 24.60 1.38 8.49
C PHE A 246 23.92 0.10 8.04
N PHE A 247 22.58 0.09 8.14
CA PHE A 247 21.76 -1.04 7.73
C PHE A 247 21.70 -1.08 6.20
N ASP A 248 21.98 -2.24 5.61
CA ASP A 248 21.86 -2.44 4.17
C ASP A 248 20.38 -2.35 3.81
N TRP A 249 19.93 -1.26 3.17
CA TRP A 249 18.51 -1.03 2.96
C TRP A 249 17.97 -1.85 1.79
N GLN A 250 18.78 -2.00 0.74
CA GLN A 250 18.31 -2.48 -0.56
C GLN A 250 17.81 -3.94 -0.53
N PRO A 251 18.56 -4.94 -0.02
CA PRO A 251 18.09 -6.32 -0.02
C PRO A 251 16.81 -6.52 0.80
N GLN A 252 16.68 -5.81 1.91
CA GLN A 252 15.65 -5.97 2.92
C GLN A 252 14.36 -5.31 2.45
N SER A 253 14.45 -4.08 1.96
CA SER A 253 13.31 -3.38 1.36
C SER A 253 12.83 -4.06 0.08
N GLN A 254 13.75 -4.59 -0.74
CA GLN A 254 13.39 -5.38 -1.91
C GLN A 254 12.66 -6.68 -1.54
N GLY A 255 13.15 -7.41 -0.55
CA GLY A 255 12.49 -8.63 -0.07
C GLY A 255 11.06 -8.37 0.40
N VAL A 256 10.81 -7.22 1.03
CA VAL A 256 9.46 -6.81 1.48
C VAL A 256 8.54 -6.50 0.29
N VAL A 257 8.95 -5.65 -0.65
CA VAL A 257 8.10 -5.31 -1.80
C VAL A 257 7.87 -6.49 -2.75
N ASP A 258 8.82 -7.42 -2.85
CA ASP A 258 8.70 -8.62 -3.69
C ASP A 258 7.83 -9.71 -3.02
N SER A 259 7.79 -9.76 -1.68
CA SER A 259 7.04 -10.79 -0.92
C SER A 259 5.57 -10.45 -0.67
N VAL A 260 5.08 -9.31 -1.17
CA VAL A 260 3.63 -8.97 -1.10
C VAL A 260 2.82 -10.11 -1.73
N ARG A 261 1.78 -10.55 -1.03
CA ARG A 261 0.95 -11.71 -1.37
C ARG A 261 -0.03 -11.40 -2.51
N LEU A 262 0.53 -11.31 -3.71
CA LEU A 262 -0.17 -11.15 -4.98
C LEU A 262 -0.06 -12.43 -5.80
N THR A 263 -1.13 -12.79 -6.51
CA THR A 263 -1.04 -13.81 -7.56
C THR A 263 -0.15 -13.32 -8.71
N ASP A 264 0.31 -14.21 -9.59
CA ASP A 264 1.16 -13.82 -10.72
C ASP A 264 0.48 -12.80 -11.65
N GLU A 265 -0.82 -13.00 -11.91
CA GLU A 265 -1.63 -12.08 -12.70
C GLU A 265 -1.76 -10.71 -12.03
N GLU A 266 -1.97 -10.68 -10.71
CA GLU A 266 -2.02 -9.43 -9.94
C GLU A 266 -0.66 -8.74 -9.96
N ARG A 267 0.42 -9.48 -9.75
CA ARG A 267 1.79 -8.97 -9.72
C ARG A 267 2.17 -8.30 -11.03
N ALA A 268 1.78 -8.88 -12.17
CA ALA A 268 2.05 -8.32 -13.50
C ALA A 268 1.43 -6.91 -13.71
N ARG A 269 0.38 -6.58 -12.95
CA ARG A 269 -0.34 -5.30 -13.05
C ARG A 269 -0.25 -4.43 -11.79
N THR A 270 0.62 -4.79 -10.85
CA THR A 270 0.74 -4.14 -9.55
C THR A 270 2.16 -3.67 -9.30
N ARG A 271 2.29 -2.42 -8.84
CA ARG A 271 3.54 -1.84 -8.37
C ARG A 271 3.44 -1.63 -6.86
N CYS A 272 4.34 -2.28 -6.11
CA CYS A 272 4.45 -2.11 -4.66
C CYS A 272 5.59 -1.15 -4.36
N LEU A 273 5.34 -0.17 -3.49
CA LEU A 273 6.25 0.92 -3.17
C LEU A 273 6.36 1.10 -1.66
N LEU A 274 7.56 1.40 -1.20
CA LEU A 274 7.79 2.07 0.06
C LEU A 274 8.16 3.51 -0.25
N VAL A 275 7.52 4.47 0.40
CA VAL A 275 7.80 5.90 0.24
C VAL A 275 8.09 6.55 1.58
N ASP A 276 9.03 7.50 1.62
CA ASP A 276 9.36 8.25 2.83
C ASP A 276 8.26 9.26 3.21
N SER A 277 8.46 10.02 4.29
CA SER A 277 7.51 11.02 4.78
C SER A 277 7.32 12.22 3.84
N ARG A 278 8.20 12.36 2.83
CA ARG A 278 8.09 13.34 1.74
C ARG A 278 7.57 12.68 0.46
N HIS A 279 7.11 11.44 0.56
CA HIS A 279 6.61 10.59 -0.53
C HIS A 279 7.64 10.29 -1.62
N ARG A 280 8.94 10.39 -1.33
CA ARG A 280 9.98 9.92 -2.25
C ARG A 280 10.09 8.40 -2.14
N VAL A 281 10.21 7.74 -3.29
CA VAL A 281 10.28 6.29 -3.37
C VAL A 281 11.58 5.80 -2.76
N ILE A 282 11.49 5.00 -1.70
CA ILE A 282 12.63 4.37 -1.02
C ILE A 282 12.76 2.89 -1.37
N ALA A 283 11.71 2.26 -1.88
CA ALA A 283 11.78 0.94 -2.52
C ALA A 283 10.65 0.74 -3.52
N ALA A 284 10.88 -0.08 -4.55
CA ALA A 284 9.87 -0.39 -5.57
C ALA A 284 10.03 -1.83 -6.08
N SER A 285 8.91 -2.55 -6.26
CA SER A 285 8.92 -3.92 -6.79
C SER A 285 9.53 -4.01 -8.20
N ASP A 286 9.42 -2.95 -9.00
CA ASP A 286 10.03 -2.84 -10.33
C ASP A 286 11.44 -2.22 -10.32
N ARG A 287 11.97 -1.88 -9.14
CA ARG A 287 13.27 -1.23 -8.91
C ARG A 287 13.43 0.15 -9.59
N ARG A 288 12.36 0.74 -10.10
CA ARG A 288 12.40 2.04 -10.78
C ARG A 288 12.14 3.18 -9.82
N GLY A 289 12.79 4.33 -10.07
CA GLY A 289 12.54 5.56 -9.33
C GLY A 289 13.05 5.58 -7.88
N VAL A 290 13.77 4.54 -7.44
CA VAL A 290 14.30 4.47 -6.08
C VAL A 290 15.24 5.66 -5.82
N LEU A 291 14.96 6.40 -4.74
CA LEU A 291 15.55 7.68 -4.31
C LEU A 291 15.40 8.87 -5.26
N THR A 292 14.70 8.73 -6.39
CA THR A 292 14.62 9.75 -7.44
C THR A 292 13.19 10.15 -7.79
N GLU A 293 12.24 9.23 -7.67
CA GLU A 293 10.82 9.47 -7.90
C GLU A 293 10.15 9.99 -6.63
N SER A 294 9.30 11.01 -6.79
CA SER A 294 8.34 11.44 -5.78
C SER A 294 6.96 10.94 -6.19
N PHE A 295 6.36 10.07 -5.39
CA PHE A 295 5.03 9.55 -5.63
C PHE A 295 3.98 10.55 -5.11
N PRO A 296 3.00 10.99 -5.92
CA PRO A 296 1.99 11.96 -5.50
C PRO A 296 0.88 11.29 -4.64
N LEU A 297 1.25 10.84 -3.44
CA LEU A 297 0.35 10.15 -2.52
C LEU A 297 -0.75 11.10 -2.00
N ARG A 298 -2.02 10.69 -2.13
CA ARG A 298 -3.19 11.43 -1.63
C ARG A 298 -3.79 10.70 -0.43
N THR A 299 -3.37 11.08 0.78
CA THR A 299 -3.84 10.42 2.01
C THR A 299 -5.19 10.93 2.50
N GLY A 300 -5.57 12.17 2.16
CA GLY A 300 -6.78 12.81 2.69
C GLY A 300 -6.79 12.93 4.22
N GLY A 301 -5.61 12.96 4.84
CA GLY A 301 -5.44 12.96 6.30
C GLY A 301 -5.69 11.60 6.98
N GLN A 302 -5.93 10.53 6.21
CA GLN A 302 -6.09 9.18 6.74
C GLN A 302 -4.74 8.49 6.87
N GLY A 303 -4.59 7.64 7.90
CA GLY A 303 -3.40 6.79 8.06
C GLY A 303 -3.39 5.56 7.15
N GLN A 304 -4.56 5.10 6.71
CA GLN A 304 -4.72 3.97 5.80
C GLN A 304 -5.92 4.25 4.90
N GLY A 305 -5.87 3.83 3.64
CA GLY A 305 -7.00 4.01 2.75
C GLY A 305 -6.71 3.57 1.33
N SER A 306 -7.67 3.86 0.45
CA SER A 306 -7.51 3.66 -0.97
C SER A 306 -8.26 4.69 -1.78
N TYR A 307 -7.79 4.94 -3.00
CA TYR A 307 -8.44 5.83 -3.95
C TYR A 307 -8.15 5.40 -5.40
N PRO A 308 -9.06 5.69 -6.35
CA PRO A 308 -8.73 5.66 -7.76
C PRO A 308 -7.85 6.86 -8.12
N ASP A 309 -6.78 6.64 -8.88
CA ASP A 309 -5.98 7.73 -9.42
C ASP A 309 -6.54 8.25 -10.76
N ASP A 310 -5.91 9.28 -11.30
CA ASP A 310 -6.37 9.97 -12.51
C ASP A 310 -6.23 9.09 -13.77
N GLN A 311 -5.51 7.96 -13.68
CA GLN A 311 -5.37 6.97 -14.74
C GLN A 311 -6.32 5.77 -14.55
N GLY A 312 -7.23 5.82 -13.58
CA GLY A 312 -8.16 4.73 -13.27
C GLY A 312 -7.49 3.52 -12.59
N ARG A 313 -6.29 3.68 -12.05
CA ARG A 313 -5.61 2.67 -11.22
C ARG A 313 -6.10 2.79 -9.79
N VAL A 314 -6.12 1.69 -9.06
CA VAL A 314 -6.45 1.71 -7.63
C VAL A 314 -5.17 1.82 -6.83
N VAL A 315 -5.09 2.83 -5.98
CA VAL A 315 -3.99 3.05 -5.04
C VAL A 315 -4.47 2.67 -3.65
N GLY A 316 -3.84 1.69 -3.02
CA GLY A 316 -3.96 1.40 -1.59
C GLY A 316 -2.74 1.92 -0.85
N PHE A 317 -2.93 2.46 0.36
CA PHE A 317 -1.82 2.99 1.15
C PHE A 317 -2.03 2.76 2.65
N ALA A 318 -0.92 2.75 3.39
CA ALA A 318 -0.90 2.73 4.84
C ALA A 318 0.38 3.39 5.36
N VAL A 319 0.27 4.21 6.40
CA VAL A 319 1.39 4.80 7.13
C VAL A 319 1.99 3.80 8.12
N THR A 320 3.27 3.94 8.43
CA THR A 320 3.95 3.25 9.53
C THR A 320 3.12 3.30 10.81
N PRO A 321 2.66 2.16 11.38
CA PRO A 321 1.94 2.15 12.65
C PRO A 321 2.87 2.37 13.85
N GLY A 322 4.19 2.22 13.68
CA GLY A 322 5.15 2.09 14.76
C GLY A 322 5.13 0.69 15.38
N TYR A 323 6.14 0.40 16.20
CA TYR A 323 6.28 -0.86 16.91
C TYR A 323 6.98 -0.65 18.26
N GLU A 324 6.35 -1.10 19.35
CA GLU A 324 6.85 -0.92 20.72
C GLU A 324 7.19 0.55 21.03
N THR A 325 8.46 0.87 21.27
CA THR A 325 8.94 2.24 21.55
C THR A 325 9.35 3.02 20.30
N TYR A 326 9.33 2.38 19.12
CA TYR A 326 9.67 3.00 17.84
C TYR A 326 8.41 3.51 17.15
N LYS A 327 8.26 4.84 17.06
CA LYS A 327 7.05 5.48 16.53
C LYS A 327 6.86 5.35 15.01
N GLY A 328 7.82 4.75 14.30
CA GLY A 328 7.87 4.80 12.85
C GLY A 328 8.41 6.14 12.32
N LEU A 329 8.78 6.17 11.04
CA LEU A 329 9.38 7.35 10.39
C LEU A 329 8.36 8.17 9.58
N GLY A 330 7.06 7.85 9.73
CA GLY A 330 6.00 8.46 8.92
C GLY A 330 6.08 8.04 7.45
N TRP A 331 6.67 6.88 7.18
CA TRP A 331 6.76 6.30 5.85
C TRP A 331 5.45 5.62 5.48
N PHE A 332 5.26 5.34 4.19
CA PHE A 332 4.07 4.67 3.70
C PHE A 332 4.40 3.44 2.88
N GLY A 333 3.63 2.38 3.11
CA GLY A 333 3.43 1.34 2.12
C GLY A 333 2.40 1.84 1.11
N VAL A 334 2.69 1.68 -0.18
CA VAL A 334 1.79 2.07 -1.27
C VAL A 334 1.73 0.96 -2.29
N ILE A 335 0.52 0.59 -2.72
CA ILE A 335 0.30 -0.41 -3.76
C ILE A 335 -0.57 0.21 -4.84
N VAL A 336 -0.03 0.25 -6.06
CA VAL A 336 -0.72 0.78 -7.24
C VAL A 336 -1.06 -0.38 -8.16
N GLN A 337 -2.34 -0.60 -8.42
CA GLN A 337 -2.81 -1.70 -9.25
C GLN A 337 -3.62 -1.18 -10.44
N ASN A 338 -3.23 -1.58 -11.65
CA ASN A 338 -4.01 -1.31 -12.84
C ASN A 338 -5.30 -2.14 -12.84
N SER A 339 -6.35 -1.60 -13.45
CA SER A 339 -7.57 -2.37 -13.74
C SER A 339 -7.21 -3.59 -14.60
N ALA A 340 -7.80 -4.74 -14.31
CA ALA A 340 -7.68 -5.91 -15.18
C ALA A 340 -8.19 -5.53 -16.57
N SER A 341 -7.32 -5.56 -17.58
CA SER A 341 -7.76 -5.56 -18.97
C SER A 341 -8.73 -6.72 -19.12
N HIS A 342 -10.00 -6.43 -19.44
CA HIS A 342 -10.89 -7.48 -19.90
C HIS A 342 -10.20 -8.10 -21.12
N CYS A 343 -9.80 -9.37 -21.02
CA CYS A 343 -9.51 -10.12 -22.23
C CYS A 343 -10.80 -10.10 -23.05
N GLU A 344 -10.79 -9.33 -24.14
CA GLU A 344 -11.77 -9.45 -25.22
C GLU A 344 -11.64 -10.81 -25.91
#